data_AF-A0A5Q6PC16-F1
#
_entry.id   AF-A0A5Q6PC16-F1
#
_cell.length_a   1.000
_cell.length_b   1.000
_cell.length_c   1.000
_cell.angle_alpha   90.00
_cell.angle_beta   90.00
_cell.angle_gamma   90.00
#
_symmetry.space_group_name_H-M   'P 1'
#
loop_
_entity.id
_entity.type
_entity.pdbx_description
1 polymer ?
#
loop_
_entity_poly.entity_id
_entity_poly.type
_entity_poly.pdbx_seq_one_letter_code
_entity_poly.pdbx_strand_id
1 'polypeptide(L)'
;MQDIKNILVYKRTHVGDPNGKGEFGVNDCMGEIRDYDFDAVIGVGGLGNEPCSYGIDRKINWVGIKPTRMNGSEAHRADILKFEKFVLLESSGPIFEPMAPLLAKRLYQDGARFVFTSMTDKEREEARNILAFCLSLPSVEPLHVSEKCNLSFSSPCTSKC
;
A
#
# COMPACT_ATOMS: atom_id res chain seq x y z
N MET A 1 2.92 -19.17 -0.36
CA MET A 1 2.59 -18.24 -1.47
C MET A 1 1.86 -18.91 -2.63
N GLN A 2 1.89 -20.24 -2.77
CA GLN A 2 1.29 -20.92 -3.94
C GLN A 2 -0.23 -20.74 -4.06
N ASP A 3 -0.92 -20.35 -2.97
CA ASP A 3 -2.37 -20.09 -2.97
C ASP A 3 -2.77 -18.64 -3.28
N ILE A 4 -1.81 -17.71 -3.42
CA ILE A 4 -2.11 -16.30 -3.76
C ILE A 4 -2.19 -16.16 -5.28
N LYS A 5 -3.41 -16.08 -5.81
CA LYS A 5 -3.68 -15.94 -7.25
C LYS A 5 -3.97 -14.50 -7.62
N ASN A 6 -4.88 -13.86 -6.89
CA ASN A 6 -5.43 -12.55 -7.21
C ASN A 6 -4.73 -11.48 -6.36
N ILE A 7 -3.90 -10.64 -6.98
CA ILE A 7 -3.14 -9.59 -6.29
C ILE A 7 -3.56 -8.24 -6.83
N LEU A 8 -4.01 -7.35 -5.94
CA LEU A 8 -4.27 -5.95 -6.26
C LEU A 8 -3.01 -5.13 -5.97
N VAL A 9 -2.55 -4.33 -6.93
CA VAL A 9 -1.49 -3.33 -6.72
C VAL A 9 -2.06 -1.96 -7.02
N TYR A 10 -1.91 -0.99 -6.12
CA TYR A 10 -2.49 0.34 -6.32
C TYR A 10 -1.61 1.49 -5.79
N LYS A 11 -1.83 2.69 -6.34
CA LYS A 11 -1.16 3.92 -5.90
C LYS A 11 -1.86 4.56 -4.70
N ARG A 12 -1.09 4.97 -3.72
CA ARG A 12 -1.49 5.78 -2.56
C ARG A 12 -0.96 7.20 -2.68
N THR A 13 -1.73 8.17 -2.22
CA THR A 13 -1.26 9.56 -2.09
C THR A 13 -0.99 9.96 -0.65
N HIS A 14 -1.58 9.25 0.31
CA HIS A 14 -1.50 9.52 1.74
C HIS A 14 -1.29 8.25 2.55
N VAL A 15 -0.95 8.44 3.83
CA VAL A 15 -0.76 7.39 4.84
C VAL A 15 -2.02 7.17 5.67
N GLY A 16 -2.05 6.12 6.50
CA GLY A 16 -3.12 5.91 7.49
C GLY A 16 -4.35 5.15 6.99
N ASP A 17 -4.41 4.82 5.69
CA ASP A 17 -5.32 3.82 5.15
C ASP A 17 -4.53 2.85 4.23
N PRO A 18 -4.27 1.60 4.66
CA PRO A 18 -4.75 0.96 5.89
C PRO A 18 -4.18 1.58 7.16
N ASN A 19 -4.91 1.44 8.26
CA ASN A 19 -4.42 1.85 9.58
C ASN A 19 -3.37 0.87 10.13
N GLY A 20 -2.78 1.19 11.29
CA GLY A 20 -1.77 0.35 11.95
C GLY A 20 -2.27 -1.03 12.39
N LYS A 21 -3.58 -1.30 12.33
CA LYS A 21 -4.19 -2.61 12.65
C LYS A 21 -4.40 -3.47 11.40
N GLY A 22 -3.98 -3.00 10.23
CA GLY A 22 -4.20 -3.70 8.96
C GLY A 22 -5.63 -3.61 8.45
N GLU A 23 -6.36 -2.55 8.82
CA GLU A 23 -7.72 -2.30 8.36
C GLU A 23 -7.70 -1.33 7.18
N PHE A 24 -8.13 -1.79 6.01
CA PHE A 24 -8.12 -1.05 4.75
C PHE A 24 -9.53 -0.60 4.37
N GLY A 25 -9.68 0.69 4.08
CA GLY A 25 -10.95 1.36 3.81
C GLY A 25 -11.49 2.18 4.98
N VAL A 26 -10.70 2.39 6.04
CA VAL A 26 -11.11 3.19 7.20
C VAL A 26 -11.35 4.66 6.86
N ASN A 27 -10.68 5.16 5.81
CA ASN A 27 -10.89 6.50 5.24
C ASN A 27 -11.49 6.40 3.84
N ASP A 28 -12.22 5.33 3.56
CA ASP A 28 -12.80 5.00 2.27
C ASP A 28 -11.79 4.95 1.08
N CYS A 29 -10.51 4.66 1.35
CA CYS A 29 -9.49 4.54 0.32
C CYS A 29 -9.81 3.41 -0.68
N MET A 30 -9.69 3.70 -1.98
CA MET A 30 -10.02 2.81 -3.11
C MET A 30 -11.51 2.44 -3.29
N GLY A 31 -12.42 2.86 -2.40
CA GLY A 31 -13.88 2.67 -2.55
C GLY A 31 -14.27 1.25 -2.96
N GLU A 32 -15.17 1.12 -3.94
CA GLU A 32 -15.68 -0.15 -4.50
C GLU A 32 -14.60 -1.15 -4.95
N ILE A 33 -13.38 -0.70 -5.24
CA ILE A 33 -12.28 -1.62 -5.60
C ILE A 33 -11.96 -2.57 -4.45
N ARG A 34 -12.26 -2.19 -3.20
CA ARG A 34 -12.15 -3.09 -2.04
C ARG A 34 -13.10 -4.29 -2.10
N ASP A 35 -14.16 -4.22 -2.90
CA ASP A 35 -15.10 -5.33 -3.08
C ASP A 35 -14.66 -6.36 -4.13
N TYR A 36 -13.51 -6.14 -4.77
CA TYR A 36 -12.92 -7.13 -5.66
C TYR A 36 -12.38 -8.34 -4.89
N ASP A 37 -12.38 -9.50 -5.56
CA ASP A 37 -11.98 -10.78 -4.98
C ASP A 37 -10.46 -11.02 -5.09
N PHE A 38 -9.69 -10.25 -4.31
CA PHE A 38 -8.24 -10.42 -4.21
C PHE A 38 -7.81 -11.20 -2.97
N ASP A 39 -6.75 -12.00 -3.13
CA ASP A 39 -6.09 -12.72 -2.06
C ASP A 39 -5.06 -11.84 -1.32
N ALA A 40 -4.56 -10.81 -1.99
CA ALA A 40 -3.54 -9.90 -1.45
C ALA A 40 -3.60 -8.50 -2.07
N VAL A 41 -3.10 -7.52 -1.33
CA VAL A 41 -2.98 -6.12 -1.76
C VAL A 41 -1.56 -5.62 -1.51
N ILE A 42 -1.05 -4.84 -2.46
CA ILE A 42 0.20 -4.10 -2.36
C ILE A 42 -0.13 -2.62 -2.57
N GLY A 43 0.09 -1.81 -1.53
CA GLY A 43 0.01 -0.36 -1.63
C GLY A 43 1.37 0.23 -1.94
N VAL A 44 1.46 1.01 -3.01
CA VAL A 44 2.68 1.75 -3.39
C VAL A 44 2.42 3.25 -3.40
N GLY A 45 3.41 4.05 -3.07
CA GLY A 45 3.24 5.51 -3.16
C GLY A 45 3.20 5.99 -4.60
N GLY A 46 2.26 6.89 -4.89
CA GLY A 46 2.12 7.54 -6.17
C GLY A 46 3.23 8.55 -6.47
N LEU A 47 2.98 9.38 -7.47
CA LEU A 47 3.82 10.53 -7.83
C LEU A 47 3.14 11.83 -7.38
N GLY A 48 3.96 12.84 -7.06
CA GLY A 48 3.48 14.19 -6.78
C GLY A 48 3.74 14.64 -5.35
N ASN A 49 3.38 15.90 -5.08
CA ASN A 49 3.73 16.60 -3.85
C ASN A 49 3.23 15.89 -2.59
N GLU A 50 2.02 15.33 -2.62
CA GLU A 50 1.41 14.68 -1.46
C GLU A 50 2.15 13.39 -1.06
N PRO A 51 2.33 12.37 -1.95
CA PRO A 51 3.19 11.23 -1.64
C PRO A 51 4.61 11.60 -1.19
N CYS A 52 5.21 12.62 -1.82
CA CYS A 52 6.54 13.10 -1.44
C CYS A 52 6.55 13.71 -0.02
N SER A 53 5.51 14.47 0.35
CA SER A 53 5.39 15.08 1.69
C SER A 53 5.28 14.03 2.81
N TYR A 54 4.71 12.87 2.50
CA TYR A 54 4.66 11.72 3.39
C TYR A 54 5.90 10.82 3.29
N GLY A 55 6.82 11.09 2.35
CA GLY A 55 8.02 10.29 2.11
C GLY A 55 7.75 8.88 1.56
N ILE A 56 6.56 8.67 0.99
CA ILE A 56 6.09 7.38 0.47
C ILE A 56 6.23 7.23 -1.04
N ASP A 57 6.56 8.32 -1.75
CA ASP A 57 6.60 8.37 -3.21
C ASP A 57 7.43 7.23 -3.81
N ARG A 58 6.84 6.53 -4.78
CA ARG A 58 7.44 5.39 -5.47
C ARG A 58 7.91 4.23 -4.57
N LYS A 59 7.57 4.21 -3.29
CA LYS A 59 7.94 3.14 -2.35
C LYS A 59 6.84 2.11 -2.19
N ILE A 60 7.21 0.90 -1.79
CA ILE A 60 6.27 -0.10 -1.29
C ILE A 60 5.86 0.31 0.13
N ASN A 61 4.60 0.69 0.34
CA ASN A 61 4.17 1.23 1.63
C ASN A 61 3.59 0.17 2.54
N TRP A 62 2.88 -0.81 1.99
CA TRP A 62 2.31 -1.89 2.79
C TRP A 62 1.92 -3.09 1.91
N VAL A 63 1.80 -4.25 2.55
CA VAL A 63 1.15 -5.42 1.96
C VAL A 63 0.15 -6.05 2.94
N GLY A 64 -0.95 -6.55 2.42
CA GLY A 64 -1.97 -7.27 3.16
C GLY A 64 -2.34 -8.56 2.44
N ILE A 65 -2.55 -9.65 3.18
CA ILE A 65 -2.82 -10.98 2.62
C ILE A 65 -4.00 -11.60 3.34
N LYS A 66 -4.82 -12.33 2.57
CA LYS A 66 -6.08 -12.96 2.97
C LYS A 66 -7.01 -11.95 3.66
N PRO A 67 -7.59 -11.02 2.90
CA PRO A 67 -8.56 -10.08 3.46
C PRO A 67 -9.79 -10.82 3.99
N THR A 68 -10.25 -10.41 5.16
CA THR A 68 -11.57 -10.71 5.69
C THR A 68 -12.40 -9.45 5.60
N ARG A 69 -13.60 -9.57 5.03
CA ARG A 69 -14.55 -8.46 4.92
C ARG A 69 -15.20 -8.19 6.26
N MET A 70 -15.17 -6.94 6.69
CA MET A 70 -15.91 -6.41 7.82
C MET A 70 -16.92 -5.42 7.27
N ASN A 71 -18.19 -5.55 7.66
CA ASN A 71 -19.24 -4.64 7.20
C ASN A 71 -18.78 -3.20 7.38
N GLY A 72 -18.76 -2.45 6.26
CA GLY A 72 -18.52 -1.02 6.29
C GLY A 72 -19.64 -0.26 7.02
N SER A 73 -19.40 1.01 7.33
CA SER A 73 -20.52 1.91 7.66
C SER A 73 -21.35 2.20 6.40
N GLU A 74 -22.61 2.59 6.55
CA GLU A 74 -23.46 3.01 5.42
C GLU A 74 -22.85 4.16 4.59
N ALA A 75 -21.89 4.90 5.17
CA ALA A 75 -21.19 6.00 4.50
C ALA A 75 -20.01 5.54 3.62
N HIS A 76 -19.53 4.29 3.76
CA HIS A 76 -18.43 3.77 2.95
C HIS A 76 -18.95 3.16 1.65
N ARG A 77 -18.17 3.30 0.57
CA ARG A 77 -18.54 2.75 -0.75
C ARG A 77 -18.32 1.24 -0.88
N ALA A 78 -17.72 0.62 0.12
CA ALA A 78 -17.35 -0.80 0.17
C ALA A 78 -16.98 -1.22 1.59
N ASP A 79 -16.87 -2.53 1.80
CA ASP A 79 -16.46 -3.10 3.09
C ASP A 79 -15.07 -2.60 3.53
N ILE A 80 -14.86 -2.63 4.85
CA ILE A 80 -13.52 -2.48 5.43
C ILE A 80 -12.88 -3.87 5.45
N LEU A 81 -11.64 -3.96 4.97
CA LEU A 81 -10.93 -5.24 4.93
C LEU A 81 -9.93 -5.34 6.06
N LYS A 82 -9.86 -6.49 6.71
CA LYS A 82 -8.82 -6.81 7.69
C LYS A 82 -7.99 -8.00 7.21
N PHE A 83 -6.68 -7.86 7.20
CA PHE A 83 -5.79 -8.89 6.66
C PHE A 83 -5.30 -9.86 7.75
N GLU A 84 -5.22 -11.16 7.41
CA GLU A 84 -4.59 -12.17 8.28
C GLU A 84 -3.10 -11.89 8.48
N LYS A 85 -2.43 -11.45 7.42
CA LYS A 85 -1.03 -11.01 7.47
C LYS A 85 -0.93 -9.60 6.91
N PHE A 86 -0.24 -8.74 7.64
CA PHE A 86 -0.12 -7.33 7.30
C PHE A 86 1.29 -6.84 7.62
N VAL A 87 1.86 -6.07 6.70
CA VAL A 87 3.15 -5.41 6.88
C VAL A 87 2.97 -3.95 6.48
N LEU A 88 3.26 -3.04 7.40
CA LEU A 88 3.22 -1.60 7.18
C LEU A 88 4.65 -1.04 7.19
N LEU A 89 5.04 -0.40 6.09
CA LEU A 89 6.38 0.15 5.88
C LEU A 89 6.37 1.67 5.73
N GLU A 90 5.34 2.22 5.09
CA GLU A 90 5.19 3.64 4.76
C GLU A 90 6.49 4.21 4.15
N SER A 91 7.11 5.20 4.79
CA SER A 91 8.32 5.86 4.32
C SER A 91 9.59 5.01 4.44
N SER A 92 9.56 3.94 5.25
CA SER A 92 10.65 2.97 5.41
C SER A 92 10.67 1.89 4.32
N GLY A 93 9.67 1.89 3.44
CA GLY A 93 9.59 0.94 2.34
C GLY A 93 10.70 1.10 1.31
N PRO A 94 11.14 0.01 0.65
CA PRO A 94 12.06 0.11 -0.49
C PRO A 94 11.38 0.79 -1.68
N ILE A 95 12.20 1.32 -2.59
CA ILE A 95 11.72 1.82 -3.88
C ILE A 95 11.10 0.66 -4.67
N PHE A 96 9.92 0.89 -5.23
CA PHE A 96 9.10 -0.11 -5.92
C PHE A 96 9.70 -0.56 -7.26
N GLU A 97 10.15 0.40 -8.08
CA GLU A 97 10.56 0.16 -9.46
C GLU A 97 11.70 -0.86 -9.62
N PRO A 98 12.77 -0.87 -8.80
CA PRO A 98 13.80 -1.91 -8.90
C PRO A 98 13.30 -3.33 -8.64
N MET A 99 12.20 -3.51 -7.88
CA MET A 99 11.63 -4.82 -7.56
C MET A 99 10.55 -5.25 -8.56
N ALA A 100 9.85 -4.28 -9.15
CA ALA A 100 8.69 -4.52 -10.02
C ALA A 100 8.65 -3.52 -11.19
N PRO A 101 9.61 -3.57 -12.12
CA PRO A 101 9.71 -2.59 -13.20
C PRO A 101 8.49 -2.59 -14.14
N LEU A 102 7.88 -3.75 -14.42
CA LEU A 102 6.70 -3.82 -15.30
C LEU A 102 5.48 -3.20 -14.62
N LEU A 103 5.22 -3.53 -13.36
CA LEU A 103 4.14 -2.88 -12.61
C LEU A 103 4.39 -1.38 -12.39
N ALA A 104 5.65 -0.97 -12.16
CA ALA A 104 6.01 0.45 -12.05
C ALA A 104 5.70 1.21 -13.33
N LYS A 105 6.03 0.63 -14.49
CA LYS A 105 5.63 1.19 -15.79
C LYS A 105 4.11 1.39 -15.87
N ARG A 106 3.31 0.36 -15.53
CA ARG A 106 1.84 0.46 -15.59
C ARG A 106 1.30 1.60 -14.72
N LEU A 107 1.81 1.72 -13.50
CA LEU A 107 1.30 2.68 -12.53
C LEU A 107 1.78 4.12 -12.80
N TYR A 108 3.03 4.30 -13.22
CA TYR A 108 3.67 5.62 -13.33
C TYR A 108 3.75 6.16 -14.75
N GLN A 109 3.94 5.30 -15.76
CA GLN A 109 4.04 5.72 -17.16
C GLN A 109 2.69 5.59 -17.87
N ASP A 110 2.01 4.45 -17.72
CA ASP A 110 0.72 4.21 -18.37
C ASP A 110 -0.46 4.83 -17.58
N GLY A 111 -0.17 5.42 -16.41
CA GLY A 111 -1.13 6.19 -15.61
C GLY A 111 -2.13 5.36 -14.80
N ALA A 112 -2.03 4.03 -14.79
CA ALA A 112 -2.98 3.17 -14.09
C ALA A 112 -3.05 3.51 -12.59
N ARG A 113 -4.26 3.65 -12.04
CA ARG A 113 -4.45 3.87 -10.59
C ARG A 113 -4.19 2.58 -9.80
N PHE A 114 -4.55 1.45 -10.38
CA PHE A 114 -4.32 0.12 -9.86
C PHE A 114 -4.17 -0.89 -11.00
N VAL A 115 -3.62 -2.06 -10.68
CA VAL A 115 -3.53 -3.23 -11.56
C VAL A 115 -4.07 -4.44 -10.77
N PHE A 116 -4.93 -5.24 -11.40
CA PHE A 116 -5.56 -6.39 -10.76
C PHE A 116 -5.73 -7.57 -11.74
N THR A 117 -6.89 -7.71 -12.39
CA THR A 117 -7.21 -8.84 -13.27
C THR A 117 -6.36 -8.88 -14.54
N SER A 118 -5.85 -7.73 -14.99
CA SER A 118 -5.10 -7.60 -16.24
C SER A 118 -3.60 -7.91 -16.12
N MET A 119 -3.12 -8.45 -14.98
CA MET A 119 -1.68 -8.75 -14.83
C MET A 119 -1.25 -9.87 -15.77
N THR A 120 -0.18 -9.60 -16.51
CA THR A 120 0.64 -10.62 -17.16
C THR A 120 1.32 -11.53 -16.14
N ASP A 121 1.81 -12.68 -16.58
CA ASP A 121 2.51 -13.62 -15.69
C ASP A 121 3.77 -13.00 -15.05
N LYS A 122 4.49 -12.15 -15.79
CA LYS A 122 5.67 -11.45 -15.30
C LYS A 122 5.33 -10.38 -14.25
N GLU A 123 4.29 -9.58 -14.49
CA GLU A 123 3.80 -8.63 -13.47
C GLU A 123 3.32 -9.35 -12.21
N ARG A 124 2.69 -10.52 -12.37
CA ARG A 124 2.26 -11.35 -11.24
C ARG A 124 3.44 -11.92 -10.47
N GLU A 125 4.52 -12.29 -11.16
CA GLU A 125 5.78 -12.71 -10.54
C GLU A 125 6.42 -11.57 -9.74
N GLU A 126 6.49 -10.35 -10.31
CA GLU A 126 6.94 -9.15 -9.60
C GLU A 126 6.12 -8.90 -8.32
N ALA A 127 4.79 -8.96 -8.42
CA ALA A 127 3.91 -8.80 -7.26
C ALA A 127 4.18 -9.87 -6.19
N ARG A 128 4.36 -11.14 -6.58
CA ARG A 128 4.69 -12.22 -5.64
C ARG A 128 6.04 -12.03 -4.97
N ASN A 129 7.05 -11.54 -5.70
CA ASN A 129 8.36 -11.24 -5.14
C ASN A 129 8.29 -10.16 -4.06
N ILE A 130 7.45 -9.13 -4.26
CA ILE A 130 7.19 -8.11 -3.24
C ILE A 130 6.52 -8.72 -2.01
N LEU A 131 5.47 -9.54 -2.19
CA LEU A 131 4.82 -10.21 -1.06
C LEU A 131 5.82 -11.09 -0.28
N ALA A 132 6.66 -11.86 -0.99
CA ALA A 132 7.69 -12.69 -0.38
C ALA A 132 8.69 -11.85 0.44
N PHE A 133 9.18 -10.77 -0.15
CA PHE A 133 10.12 -9.85 0.50
C PHE A 133 9.50 -9.26 1.76
N CYS A 134 8.31 -8.65 1.67
CA CYS A 134 7.67 -8.01 2.81
C CYS A 134 7.37 -8.99 3.94
N LEU A 135 6.94 -10.21 3.62
CA LEU A 135 6.70 -11.26 4.63
C LEU A 135 7.97 -11.81 5.28
N SER A 136 9.12 -11.63 4.64
CA SER A 136 10.42 -12.01 5.21
C SER A 136 10.98 -10.97 6.18
N LEU A 137 10.40 -9.77 6.21
CA LEU A 137 10.78 -8.74 7.16
C LEU A 137 10.42 -9.18 8.58
N PRO A 138 11.24 -8.85 9.59
CA PRO A 138 10.92 -9.15 10.97
C PRO A 138 9.54 -8.58 11.30
N SER A 139 8.66 -9.42 11.85
CA SER A 139 7.30 -9.03 12.21
C SER A 139 7.37 -7.81 13.12
N VAL A 140 6.89 -6.67 12.62
CA VAL A 140 6.74 -5.48 13.46
C VAL A 140 5.56 -5.79 14.36
N GLU A 141 5.83 -6.18 15.60
CA GLU A 141 4.80 -6.13 16.64
C GLU A 141 4.20 -4.71 16.65
N PRO A 142 2.89 -4.56 16.94
CA PRO A 142 2.26 -3.26 16.87
C PRO A 142 3.00 -2.30 17.79
N LEU A 143 3.55 -1.22 17.21
CA LEU A 143 4.01 -0.08 17.98
C LEU A 143 2.86 0.34 18.88
N HIS A 144 3.04 0.18 20.19
CA HIS A 144 2.30 0.95 21.18
C HIS A 144 2.45 2.42 20.78
N VAL A 145 1.39 3.01 20.25
CA VAL A 145 1.32 4.46 20.04
C VAL A 145 1.26 5.06 21.43
N SER A 146 2.41 5.45 21.99
CA SER A 146 2.43 6.46 23.03
C SER A 146 2.24 7.82 22.35
N GLU A 147 1.11 8.45 22.66
CA GLU A 147 0.86 9.83 22.27
C GLU A 147 1.95 10.76 22.83
N LYS A 148 2.16 11.84 22.06
CA LYS A 148 2.94 13.05 22.33
C LYS A 148 4.42 12.99 21.97
N CYS A 149 4.72 13.52 20.79
CA CYS A 149 5.89 14.37 20.65
C CYS A 149 5.50 15.66 19.90
N ASN A 150 5.27 16.71 20.68
CA ASN A 150 5.36 18.09 20.20
C ASN A 150 6.80 18.30 19.73
N LEU A 151 7.03 18.33 18.42
CA LEU A 151 8.24 18.88 17.85
C LEU A 151 7.84 19.86 16.75
N SER A 152 7.93 21.13 17.12
CA SER A 152 8.00 22.28 16.23
C SER A 152 9.13 22.07 15.22
N PHE A 153 8.79 21.80 13.96
CA PHE A 153 9.75 21.87 12.87
C PHE A 153 9.83 23.30 12.35
N SER A 154 10.80 24.05 12.85
CA SER A 154 11.38 25.18 12.12
C SER A 154 12.65 24.69 11.42
N SER A 155 12.59 24.44 10.11
CA SER A 155 13.60 24.89 9.15
C SER A 155 13.17 24.61 7.70
N PRO A 156 13.55 25.49 6.75
CA PRO A 156 13.01 25.50 5.39
C PRO A 156 13.80 24.58 4.45
N CYS A 157 13.08 23.84 3.62
CA CYS A 157 13.64 23.10 2.50
C CYS A 157 14.01 24.11 1.39
N THR A 158 15.31 24.33 1.16
CA THR A 158 15.78 25.19 0.08
C THR A 158 15.70 24.48 -1.26
N SER A 159 14.89 25.04 -2.14
CA SER A 159 14.80 24.71 -3.55
C SER A 159 16.10 25.04 -4.28
N LYS A 160 16.51 24.20 -5.23
CA LYS A 160 17.31 24.64 -6.37
C LYS A 160 16.70 24.12 -7.67
N CYS A 161 16.22 25.08 -8.45
CA CYS A 161 16.05 25.01 -9.89
C CYS A 161 17.40 24.79 -10.60
#